data_AF-A0A2D6MG87-F1
#
_entry.id   AF-A0A2D6MG87-F1
#
_cell.length_a   1.000
_cell.length_b   1.000
_cell.length_c   1.000
_cell.angle_alpha   90.00
_cell.angle_beta   90.00
_cell.angle_gamma   90.00
#
_symmetry.space_group_name_H-M   'P 1'
#
loop_
_entity.id
_entity.type
_entity.pdbx_description
1 polymer ?
#
loop_
_entity_poly.entity_id
_entity_poly.type
_entity_poly.pdbx_seq_one_letter_code
_entity_poly.pdbx_strand_id
1 'polypeptide(L)'
;MLVRSRLTAQEAVPYLRGLVGSDEHQVRRDIAAGQEPLAVTRGLLDGSLRYIRRDPREEWKTRNQVLAEGGGDCEDLSAAVAAELNEVFFAGGYGAEANQIPDFPRPPRPVRNAMPSEGWVPTSILPRPRFEGAPKAVPVVYKAKPHLYHVVVHVPGKGFIDPSMAGGMRKI
;
A
#
# COMPACT_ATOMS: atom_id res chain seq x y z
N MET A 1 -33.62 -1.84 1.20
CA MET A 1 -32.61 -0.91 0.65
C MET A 1 -31.27 -1.62 0.68
N LEU A 2 -30.79 -2.14 -0.45
CA LEU A 2 -29.50 -2.83 -0.54
C LEU A 2 -28.39 -1.79 -0.38
N VAL A 3 -27.77 -1.73 0.80
CA VAL A 3 -26.53 -0.97 0.98
C VAL A 3 -25.52 -1.60 0.03
N ARG A 4 -25.09 -0.88 -1.01
CA ARG A 4 -23.97 -1.28 -1.87
C ARG A 4 -22.71 -1.29 -1.00
N SER A 5 -22.46 -2.41 -0.33
CA SER A 5 -21.53 -2.45 0.81
C SER A 5 -20.06 -2.67 0.44
N ARG A 6 -19.68 -2.59 -0.85
CA ARG A 6 -18.28 -2.78 -1.28
C ARG A 6 -17.96 -1.94 -2.51
N LEU A 7 -16.89 -1.15 -2.42
CA LEU A 7 -16.30 -0.47 -3.57
C LEU A 7 -15.76 -1.52 -4.56
N THR A 8 -15.93 -1.27 -5.85
CA THR A 8 -15.17 -1.97 -6.89
C THR A 8 -13.70 -1.52 -6.85
N ALA A 9 -12.81 -2.31 -7.45
CA ALA A 9 -11.40 -1.95 -7.56
C ALA A 9 -11.18 -0.59 -8.22
N GLN A 10 -11.99 -0.24 -9.23
CA GLN A 10 -11.89 1.05 -9.93
C GLN A 10 -12.37 2.21 -9.05
N GLU A 11 -13.42 2.00 -8.25
CA GLU A 11 -13.92 3.01 -7.31
C GLU A 11 -12.96 3.24 -6.14
N ALA A 12 -12.17 2.23 -5.73
CA ALA A 12 -11.19 2.32 -4.64
C ALA A 12 -9.95 3.16 -4.99
N VAL A 13 -9.53 3.19 -6.27
CA VAL A 13 -8.30 3.88 -6.71
C VAL A 13 -8.20 5.36 -6.30
N PRO A 14 -9.20 6.23 -6.52
CA PRO A 14 -9.09 7.64 -6.14
C PRO A 14 -8.92 7.83 -4.63
N TYR A 15 -9.60 7.01 -3.81
CA TYR A 15 -9.45 7.06 -2.35
C TYR A 15 -8.04 6.64 -1.92
N LEU A 16 -7.48 5.58 -2.53
CA LEU A 16 -6.14 5.09 -2.18
C LEU A 16 -5.09 6.17 -2.51
N ARG A 17 -5.26 6.86 -3.63
CA ARG A 17 -4.37 7.99 -4.00
C ARG A 17 -4.51 9.16 -3.03
N GLY A 18 -5.73 9.49 -2.62
CA GLY A 18 -5.97 10.53 -1.62
C GLY A 18 -5.30 10.21 -0.28
N LEU A 19 -5.41 8.96 0.17
CA LEU A 19 -4.81 8.48 1.40
C LEU A 19 -3.28 8.53 1.34
N VAL A 20 -2.68 8.02 0.26
CA VAL A 20 -1.23 8.13 0.02
C VAL A 20 -0.77 9.59 0.05
N GLY A 21 -1.49 10.51 -0.59
CA GLY A 21 -1.12 11.93 -0.58
C GLY A 21 -1.20 12.57 0.81
N SER A 22 -2.20 12.19 1.61
CA SER A 22 -2.32 12.60 3.01
C SER A 22 -1.14 12.08 3.85
N ASP A 23 -0.78 10.82 3.65
CA ASP A 23 0.30 10.17 4.39
C ASP A 23 1.68 10.67 3.94
N GLU A 24 1.87 10.97 2.65
CA GLU A 24 3.07 11.63 2.12
C GLU A 24 3.31 12.97 2.83
N HIS A 25 2.25 13.75 3.05
CA HIS A 25 2.35 14.99 3.81
C HIS A 25 2.71 14.75 5.28
N GLN A 26 2.17 13.70 5.91
CA GLN A 26 2.52 13.33 7.28
C GLN A 26 4.00 12.92 7.39
N VAL A 27 4.48 12.04 6.52
CA VAL A 27 5.88 11.59 6.50
C VAL A 27 6.84 12.77 6.32
N ARG A 28 6.52 13.73 5.44
CA ARG A 28 7.32 14.96 5.28
C ARG A 28 7.42 15.78 6.57
N ARG A 29 6.32 15.90 7.33
CA ARG A 29 6.34 16.62 8.62
C ARG A 29 7.18 15.88 9.64
N ASP A 30 7.06 14.56 9.72
CA ASP A 30 7.83 13.72 10.63
C ASP A 30 9.33 13.85 10.33
N ILE A 31 9.73 13.79 9.06
CA ILE A 31 11.11 14.04 8.61
C ILE A 31 11.59 15.42 9.07
N ALA A 32 10.80 16.47 8.81
CA ALA A 32 11.14 17.83 9.21
C ALA A 32 11.27 17.99 10.74
N ALA A 33 10.55 17.16 11.50
CA ALA A 33 10.63 17.08 12.95
C ALA A 33 11.74 16.16 13.48
N GLY A 34 12.54 15.53 12.59
CA GLY A 34 13.61 14.59 12.96
C GLY A 34 13.10 13.25 13.48
N GLN A 35 11.85 12.89 13.17
CA GLN A 35 11.24 11.61 13.54
C GLN A 35 11.55 10.52 12.50
N GLU A 36 11.34 9.26 12.88
CA GLU A 36 11.58 8.11 12.02
C GLU A 36 10.57 8.08 10.84
N PRO A 37 11.03 8.22 9.58
CA PRO A 37 10.12 8.29 8.44
C PRO A 37 9.52 6.93 8.07
N LEU A 38 10.19 5.82 8.37
CA LEU A 38 9.76 4.45 8.04
C LEU A 38 9.06 3.74 9.21
N ALA A 39 8.36 4.48 10.08
CA ALA A 39 7.77 3.93 11.30
C ALA A 39 6.80 2.77 11.05
N VAL A 40 5.94 2.85 10.02
CA VAL A 40 5.01 1.76 9.67
C VAL A 40 5.78 0.58 9.08
N THR A 41 6.66 0.84 8.12
CA THR A 41 7.49 -0.19 7.50
C THR A 41 8.30 -0.98 8.53
N ARG A 42 9.01 -0.28 9.44
CA ARG A 42 9.77 -0.93 10.52
C ARG A 42 8.85 -1.69 11.46
N GLY A 43 7.73 -1.10 11.86
CA GLY A 43 6.79 -1.72 12.78
C GLY A 43 6.16 -3.01 12.24
N LEU A 44 5.92 -3.09 10.93
CA LEU A 44 5.46 -4.32 10.29
C LEU A 44 6.55 -5.41 10.28
N LEU A 45 7.82 -5.02 10.06
CA LEU A 45 8.93 -5.98 9.97
C LEU A 45 9.37 -6.51 11.34
N ASP A 46 9.35 -5.68 12.37
CA ASP A 46 9.65 -6.09 13.75
C ASP A 46 8.44 -6.69 14.49
N GLY A 47 7.25 -6.55 13.91
CA GLY A 47 6.00 -7.11 14.42
C GLY A 47 5.33 -6.30 15.53
N SER A 48 5.77 -5.06 15.78
CA SER A 48 5.06 -4.10 16.64
C SER A 48 3.76 -3.59 16.03
N LEU A 49 3.62 -3.62 14.70
CA LEU A 49 2.37 -3.42 13.98
C LEU A 49 1.83 -4.73 13.42
N ARG A 50 0.50 -4.84 13.34
CA ARG A 50 -0.20 -6.06 12.90
C ARG A 50 -1.24 -5.79 11.81
N TYR A 51 -1.49 -6.81 11.01
CA TYR A 51 -2.65 -6.85 10.11
C TYR A 51 -3.94 -7.07 10.91
N ILE A 52 -4.95 -6.24 10.67
CA ILE A 52 -6.25 -6.27 11.37
C ILE A 52 -7.34 -6.63 10.36
N ARG A 53 -7.72 -7.92 10.29
CA ARG A 53 -8.54 -8.49 9.20
C ARG A 53 -9.99 -7.97 9.09
N ARG A 54 -10.48 -7.18 10.05
CA ARG A 54 -11.87 -6.70 10.09
C ARG A 54 -11.93 -5.40 10.85
N ASP A 55 -11.86 -4.28 10.15
CA ASP A 55 -12.46 -3.06 10.69
C ASP A 55 -13.98 -3.15 10.48
N PRO A 56 -14.81 -3.28 11.54
CA PRO A 56 -16.27 -3.30 11.40
C PRO A 56 -16.83 -2.00 10.81
N ARG A 57 -16.05 -0.91 10.78
CA ARG A 57 -16.42 0.38 10.19
C ARG A 57 -15.95 0.51 8.74
N GLU A 58 -15.07 -0.38 8.27
CA GLU A 58 -14.40 -0.29 6.97
C GLU A 58 -13.80 1.12 6.78
N GLU A 59 -13.21 1.67 7.86
CA GLU A 59 -12.60 2.99 7.86
C GLU A 59 -11.21 2.90 7.22
N TRP A 60 -10.92 3.83 6.32
CA TRP A 60 -9.62 3.91 5.67
C TRP A 60 -8.70 4.81 6.49
N LYS A 61 -7.70 4.21 7.11
CA LYS A 61 -6.88 4.83 8.13
C LYS A 61 -5.67 5.53 7.53
N THR A 62 -5.42 6.73 8.01
CA THR A 62 -4.15 7.43 7.79
C THR A 62 -2.99 6.72 8.48
N ARG A 63 -1.77 7.00 8.04
CA ARG A 63 -0.53 6.52 8.68
C ARG A 63 -0.51 6.73 10.19
N ASN A 64 -0.90 7.90 10.68
CA ASN A 64 -0.94 8.17 12.11
C ASN A 64 -1.97 7.33 12.87
N GLN A 65 -3.14 7.05 12.26
CA GLN A 65 -4.12 6.14 12.85
C GLN A 65 -3.58 4.71 12.90
N VAL A 66 -2.92 4.24 11.83
CA VAL A 66 -2.25 2.93 11.82
C VAL A 66 -1.23 2.81 12.95
N LEU A 67 -0.38 3.83 13.14
CA LEU A 67 0.61 3.85 14.22
C LEU A 67 -0.04 3.88 15.61
N ALA A 68 -1.07 4.70 15.79
CA ALA A 68 -1.76 4.84 17.08
C ALA A 68 -2.55 3.58 17.47
N GLU A 69 -3.13 2.88 16.49
CA GLU A 69 -3.96 1.70 16.71
C GLU A 69 -3.17 0.38 16.66
N GLY A 70 -1.87 0.45 16.34
CA GLY A 70 -1.01 -0.73 16.28
C GLY A 70 -1.22 -1.60 15.04
N GLY A 71 -1.87 -1.09 13.99
CA GLY A 71 -2.16 -1.85 12.79
C GLY A 71 -3.26 -1.30 11.90
N GLY A 72 -3.51 -2.03 10.81
CA GLY A 72 -4.53 -1.73 9.81
C GLY A 72 -4.77 -2.96 8.92
N ASP A 73 -5.72 -2.87 8.02
CA ASP A 73 -5.94 -3.90 6.99
C ASP A 73 -5.10 -3.63 5.72
N CYS A 74 -5.50 -4.15 4.56
CA CYS A 74 -4.62 -4.16 3.40
C CYS A 74 -4.49 -2.79 2.74
N GLU A 75 -5.56 -2.02 2.69
CA GLU A 75 -5.59 -0.66 2.16
C GLU A 75 -4.82 0.31 3.05
N ASP A 76 -5.03 0.23 4.38
CA ASP A 76 -4.36 1.07 5.37
C ASP A 76 -2.84 0.90 5.28
N LEU A 77 -2.38 -0.35 5.39
CA LEU A 77 -0.96 -0.67 5.41
C LEU A 77 -0.31 -0.40 4.06
N SER A 78 -1.00 -0.65 2.95
CA SER A 78 -0.45 -0.38 1.61
C SER A 78 -0.34 1.11 1.32
N ALA A 79 -1.33 1.92 1.73
CA ALA A 79 -1.28 3.36 1.55
C ALA A 79 -0.14 3.99 2.39
N ALA A 80 -0.05 3.63 3.67
CA ALA A 80 0.99 4.13 4.56
C ALA A 80 2.39 3.73 4.08
N VAL A 81 2.63 2.46 3.73
CA VAL A 81 3.94 2.01 3.21
C VAL A 81 4.27 2.69 1.88
N ALA A 82 3.31 2.85 0.97
CA ALA A 82 3.58 3.56 -0.29
C ALA A 82 4.01 5.02 -0.06
N ALA A 83 3.38 5.72 0.89
CA ALA A 83 3.75 7.08 1.27
C ALA A 83 5.16 7.15 1.86
N GLU A 84 5.50 6.25 2.79
CA GLU A 84 6.85 6.16 3.37
C GLU A 84 7.91 5.93 2.29
N LEU A 85 7.65 5.01 1.36
CA LEU A 85 8.59 4.73 0.28
C LEU A 85 8.74 5.93 -0.68
N ASN A 86 7.66 6.65 -0.96
CA ASN A 86 7.68 7.82 -1.83
C ASN A 86 8.55 8.95 -1.26
N GLU A 87 8.39 9.26 0.02
CA GLU A 87 9.13 10.37 0.63
C GLU A 87 10.58 10.02 0.93
N VAL A 88 10.87 8.76 1.32
CA VAL A 88 12.23 8.35 1.65
C VAL A 88 13.08 8.06 0.42
N PHE A 89 12.55 7.29 -0.55
CA PHE A 89 13.37 6.77 -1.66
C PHE A 89 13.17 7.52 -2.98
N PHE A 90 12.05 8.21 -3.17
CA PHE A 90 11.68 8.77 -4.47
C PHE A 90 11.62 10.30 -4.51
N ALA A 91 11.35 10.97 -3.39
CA ALA A 91 11.34 12.42 -3.29
C ALA A 91 12.75 13.05 -3.15
N GLY A 92 13.81 12.23 -3.09
CA GLY A 92 15.21 12.70 -3.08
C GLY A 92 15.70 13.26 -1.74
N GLY A 93 14.92 13.13 -0.65
CA GLY A 93 15.21 13.72 0.67
C GLY A 93 16.10 12.87 1.58
N TYR A 94 16.12 11.55 1.40
CA TYR A 94 17.03 10.63 2.08
C TYR A 94 17.85 9.90 1.01
N GLY A 95 19.17 9.86 1.17
CA GLY A 95 20.15 9.45 0.14
C GLY A 95 19.70 8.26 -0.72
N ALA A 96 19.88 8.40 -2.04
CA ALA A 96 19.41 7.52 -3.10
C ALA A 96 20.06 6.12 -3.13
N GLU A 97 20.12 5.41 -2.00
CA GLU A 97 20.41 3.98 -1.99
C GLU A 97 19.10 3.20 -2.19
N ALA A 98 18.57 3.23 -3.41
CA ALA A 98 17.46 2.37 -3.85
C ALA A 98 17.70 0.86 -3.62
N ASN A 99 18.93 0.49 -3.24
CA ASN A 99 19.31 -0.86 -2.82
C ASN A 99 18.86 -1.23 -1.40
N GLN A 100 18.39 -0.28 -0.58
CA GLN A 100 18.02 -0.52 0.82
C GLN A 100 16.50 -0.65 1.08
N ILE A 101 15.65 -0.67 0.03
CA ILE A 101 14.21 -0.93 0.23
C ILE A 101 14.05 -2.27 0.97
N PRO A 102 13.38 -2.30 2.14
CA PRO A 102 13.29 -3.50 2.96
C PRO A 102 12.67 -4.68 2.21
N ASP A 103 13.16 -5.89 2.49
CA ASP A 103 12.67 -7.11 1.85
C ASP A 103 11.34 -7.55 2.49
N PHE A 104 10.24 -7.03 1.93
CA PHE A 104 8.90 -7.49 2.29
C PHE A 104 8.63 -8.89 1.73
N PRO A 105 7.76 -9.68 2.38
CA PRO A 105 7.24 -10.89 1.80
C PRO A 105 6.62 -10.59 0.43
N ARG A 106 7.04 -11.33 -0.59
CA ARG A 106 6.41 -11.25 -1.91
C ARG A 106 4.99 -11.82 -1.83
N PRO A 107 4.00 -11.20 -2.50
CA PRO A 107 2.67 -11.77 -2.58
C PRO A 107 2.74 -13.16 -3.24
N PRO A 108 1.86 -14.11 -2.86
CA PRO A 108 1.77 -15.39 -3.56
C PRO A 108 1.53 -15.15 -5.05
N ARG A 109 2.16 -15.96 -5.92
CA ARG A 109 1.92 -15.85 -7.37
C ARG A 109 0.41 -15.95 -7.62
N PRO A 110 -0.18 -15.02 -8.38
CA PRO A 110 -1.59 -15.13 -8.73
C PRO A 110 -1.84 -16.47 -9.42
N VAL A 111 -2.95 -17.13 -9.05
CA VAL A 111 -3.36 -18.38 -9.71
C VAL A 111 -3.53 -18.07 -11.19
N ARG A 112 -2.90 -18.84 -12.09
CA ARG A 112 -2.90 -18.58 -13.56
C ARG A 112 -4.29 -18.34 -14.17
N ASN A 113 -5.35 -18.82 -13.52
CA ASN A 113 -6.75 -18.69 -13.94
C ASN A 113 -7.61 -17.75 -13.05
N ALA A 114 -7.01 -17.14 -12.02
CA ALA A 114 -7.63 -16.06 -11.24
C ALA A 114 -7.27 -14.68 -11.80
N MET A 115 -6.56 -14.62 -12.93
CA MET A 115 -6.48 -13.43 -13.76
C MET A 115 -7.80 -13.32 -14.52
N PRO A 116 -8.72 -12.43 -14.14
CA PRO A 116 -9.85 -12.19 -15.01
C PRO A 116 -9.30 -11.54 -16.29
N SER A 117 -9.64 -12.13 -17.44
CA SER A 117 -9.55 -11.48 -18.76
C SER A 117 -10.32 -10.16 -18.81
N GLU A 118 -11.14 -9.89 -17.78
CA GLU A 118 -11.94 -8.68 -17.59
C GLU A 118 -11.64 -8.08 -16.21
N GLY A 119 -10.80 -7.04 -16.16
CA GLY A 119 -10.61 -6.26 -14.94
C GLY A 119 -9.24 -6.34 -14.28
N TRP A 120 -8.23 -6.90 -14.96
CA TRP A 120 -6.98 -6.14 -14.97
C TRP A 120 -7.36 -4.79 -15.60
N VAL A 121 -7.36 -3.72 -14.81
CA VAL A 121 -6.84 -2.46 -15.34
C VAL A 121 -5.34 -2.63 -15.13
N PRO A 122 -4.60 -3.16 -16.12
CA PRO A 122 -3.23 -2.75 -16.20
C PRO A 122 -3.29 -1.23 -16.18
N THR A 123 -2.50 -0.56 -15.36
CA THR A 123 -1.93 0.72 -15.79
C THR A 123 -0.96 0.50 -16.97
N SER A 124 -1.48 -0.13 -18.02
CA SER A 124 -0.91 -0.46 -19.32
C SER A 124 -2.10 -0.89 -20.21
N ILE A 125 -3.16 -0.08 -20.35
CA ILE A 125 -3.25 0.96 -21.39
C ILE A 125 -4.10 2.16 -20.92
N LEU A 126 -3.85 2.69 -19.73
CA LEU A 126 -3.57 4.13 -19.75
C LEU A 126 -2.15 4.22 -20.32
N PRO A 127 -1.79 5.20 -21.16
CA PRO A 127 -0.38 5.43 -21.47
C PRO A 127 0.36 5.29 -20.15
N ARG A 128 1.45 4.47 -20.06
CA ARG A 128 2.32 4.41 -18.88
C ARG A 128 2.26 5.81 -18.33
N PRO A 129 1.63 6.10 -17.18
CA PRO A 129 1.48 7.47 -16.76
C PRO A 129 2.90 7.98 -16.86
N ARG A 130 3.13 8.88 -17.82
CA ARG A 130 4.33 9.68 -17.84
C ARG A 130 4.04 10.53 -16.62
N PHE A 131 4.34 9.97 -15.44
CA PHE A 131 4.64 10.76 -14.29
C PHE A 131 5.87 11.51 -14.80
N GLU A 132 5.64 12.68 -15.39
CA GLU A 132 6.68 13.69 -15.54
C GLU A 132 7.09 13.96 -14.09
N GLY A 133 8.11 13.23 -13.62
CA GLY A 133 8.42 13.12 -12.20
C GLY A 133 9.11 11.80 -11.84
N ALA A 134 9.69 11.78 -10.64
CA ALA A 134 10.41 10.64 -10.10
C ALA A 134 9.54 9.37 -10.06
N PRO A 135 10.13 8.16 -10.17
CA PRO A 135 9.40 6.91 -9.96
C PRO A 135 8.66 6.92 -8.62
N LYS A 136 7.41 6.45 -8.53
CA LYS A 136 6.64 6.38 -7.27
C LYS A 136 6.18 4.95 -6.96
N ALA A 137 6.15 4.60 -5.68
CA ALA A 137 5.40 3.46 -5.15
C ALA A 137 3.89 3.75 -5.19
N VAL A 138 3.09 2.76 -5.58
CA VAL A 138 1.65 2.91 -5.78
C VAL A 138 0.89 1.72 -5.21
N PRO A 139 -0.18 1.93 -4.40
CA PRO A 139 -1.09 0.86 -4.03
C PRO A 139 -1.82 0.30 -5.25
N VAL A 140 -1.87 -1.03 -5.35
CA VAL A 140 -2.53 -1.76 -6.44
C VAL A 140 -3.51 -2.76 -5.84
N VAL A 141 -4.72 -2.76 -6.38
CA VAL A 141 -5.79 -3.69 -6.00
C VAL A 141 -5.77 -4.89 -6.95
N TYR A 142 -5.82 -6.11 -6.43
CA TYR A 142 -6.04 -7.32 -7.24
C TYR A 142 -7.09 -8.24 -6.62
N LYS A 143 -7.69 -9.09 -7.46
CA LYS A 143 -8.70 -10.07 -7.03
C LYS A 143 -8.03 -11.34 -6.53
N ALA A 144 -8.08 -11.61 -5.23
CA ALA A 144 -7.44 -12.77 -4.61
C ALA A 144 -8.30 -14.04 -4.68
N LYS A 145 -9.62 -13.91 -4.48
CA LYS A 145 -10.62 -14.99 -4.57
C LYS A 145 -11.94 -14.42 -5.13
N PRO A 146 -12.94 -15.24 -5.51
CA PRO A 146 -14.27 -14.73 -5.81
C PRO A 146 -14.77 -13.85 -4.67
N HIS A 147 -15.12 -12.59 -4.98
CA HIS A 147 -15.59 -11.56 -4.03
C HIS A 147 -14.56 -11.07 -2.99
N LEU A 148 -13.27 -11.39 -3.17
CA LEU A 148 -12.19 -10.90 -2.31
C LEU A 148 -11.16 -10.15 -3.13
N TYR A 149 -11.01 -8.87 -2.82
CA TYR A 149 -9.94 -8.02 -3.33
C TYR A 149 -8.87 -7.85 -2.26
N HIS A 150 -7.63 -7.62 -2.68
CA HIS A 150 -6.46 -7.41 -1.84
C HIS A 150 -5.66 -6.22 -2.36
N VAL A 151 -5.06 -5.45 -1.46
CA VAL A 151 -4.22 -4.29 -1.80
C VAL A 151 -2.77 -4.61 -1.47
N VAL A 152 -1.88 -4.30 -2.41
CA VAL A 152 -0.41 -4.43 -2.30
C VAL A 152 0.25 -3.15 -2.81
N VAL A 153 1.57 -3.02 -2.63
CA VAL A 153 2.31 -1.88 -3.17
C VAL A 153 3.16 -2.33 -4.35
N HIS A 154 3.00 -1.67 -5.50
CA HIS A 154 3.92 -1.79 -6.62
C HIS A 154 5.05 -0.76 -6.46
N VAL A 155 6.28 -1.25 -6.46
CA VAL A 155 7.50 -0.46 -6.29
C VAL A 155 8.34 -0.54 -7.57
N PRO A 156 8.59 0.59 -8.26
CA PRO A 156 9.39 0.62 -9.47
C PRO A 156 10.76 -0.05 -9.30
N GLY A 157 11.08 -0.99 -10.20
CA GLY A 157 12.35 -1.73 -10.18
C GLY A 157 12.44 -2.87 -9.14
N LYS A 158 11.49 -2.98 -8.19
CA LYS A 158 11.46 -4.04 -7.16
C LYS A 158 10.30 -5.01 -7.33
N GLY A 159 9.21 -4.59 -7.97
CA GLY A 159 8.02 -5.42 -8.20
C GLY A 159 6.93 -5.15 -7.17
N PHE A 160 6.26 -6.20 -6.68
CA PHE A 160 5.15 -6.08 -5.72
C PHE A 160 5.58 -6.52 -4.33
N ILE A 161 5.21 -5.73 -3.33
CA ILE A 161 5.37 -6.05 -1.90
C ILE A 161 4.00 -6.11 -1.23
N ASP A 162 3.86 -6.97 -0.22
CA ASP A 162 2.62 -7.15 0.52
C ASP A 162 2.78 -6.77 2.00
N PRO A 163 2.45 -5.52 2.38
CA PRO A 163 2.54 -5.07 3.77
C PRO A 163 1.68 -5.88 4.74
N SER A 164 0.53 -6.39 4.30
CA SER A 164 -0.35 -7.18 5.16
C SER A 164 0.27 -8.53 5.54
N MET A 165 1.03 -9.14 4.63
CA MET A 165 1.79 -10.37 4.90
C MET A 165 2.91 -10.11 5.92
N ALA A 166 3.61 -8.98 5.83
CA ALA A 166 4.57 -8.57 6.86
C ALA A 166 3.90 -8.34 8.22
N GLY A 167 2.72 -7.73 8.22
CA GLY A 167 1.86 -7.55 9.40
C GLY A 167 1.30 -8.87 9.97
N GLY A 168 1.66 -10.03 9.43
CA GLY A 168 1.26 -11.34 9.97
C GLY A 168 -0.02 -11.91 9.38
N MET A 169 -0.53 -11.38 8.26
CA MET A 169 -1.58 -12.03 7.50
C MET A 169 -1.08 -13.41 7.04
N ARG A 170 -1.55 -14.49 7.68
CA ARG A 170 -1.21 -15.85 7.27
C ARG A 170 -1.93 -16.18 5.96
N LYS A 171 -1.28 -16.99 5.10
CA LYS A 171 -1.92 -17.54 3.88
C LYS A 171 -3.23 -18.23 4.29
N ILE A 172 -4.34 -17.75 3.73
CA ILE A 172 -5.69 -18.32 3.91
C ILE A 172 -5.95 -19.41 2.88
#